data_AF-E1WXB3-F1
#
_entry.id   AF-E1WXB3-F1
#
_cell.length_a   1.000
_cell.length_b   1.000
_cell.length_c   1.000
_cell.angle_alpha   90.00
_cell.angle_beta   90.00
_cell.angle_gamma   90.00
#
_symmetry.space_group_name_H-M   'P 1'
#
loop_
_entity.id
_entity.type
_entity.pdbx_description
1 polymer ?
#
loop_
_entity_poly.entity_id
_entity_poly.type
_entity_poly.pdbx_seq_one_letter_code
_entity_poly.pdbx_strand_id
1 'polypeptide(L)'
;MKYSVKMATHSYGKWKVPEDFRAGEEVLIAFSRKNGHAYLIAGKYEVHGHFIFKKTFSRGFCELSCEPLLYIRFKNITGEDLILIENYIESHEGVRESSCINYCLITLFNSLGIRINSQKKNIVNLEDCLLNILHSGASRNEREQEVEVYKTLPWSILQIVNHFNLLEKRFSLTHICSRFLGKILFYLRPEHRAYYREVNYIDTSYLVRRLGER
;
A
#
# COMPACT_ATOMS: atom_id res chain seq x y z
N MET A 1 -14.01 -14.61 2.93
CA MET A 1 -13.05 -14.68 1.80
C MET A 1 -13.77 -15.31 0.60
N LYS A 2 -13.88 -14.63 -0.55
CA LYS A 2 -14.48 -15.20 -1.76
C LYS A 2 -13.40 -15.98 -2.53
N TYR A 3 -13.58 -17.28 -2.70
CA TYR A 3 -12.54 -18.20 -3.21
C TYR A 3 -12.41 -18.23 -4.74
N SER A 4 -13.39 -17.67 -5.46
CA SER A 4 -13.33 -17.46 -6.90
C SER A 4 -14.01 -16.14 -7.23
N VAL A 5 -13.21 -15.12 -7.55
CA VAL A 5 -13.72 -13.87 -8.10
C VAL A 5 -13.68 -14.00 -9.61
N LYS A 6 -14.83 -13.87 -10.26
CA LYS A 6 -14.88 -13.85 -11.72
C LYS A 6 -14.24 -12.53 -12.17
N MET A 7 -13.17 -12.64 -12.95
CA MET A 7 -12.44 -11.48 -13.42
C MET A 7 -13.21 -10.83 -14.56
N ALA A 8 -13.25 -9.49 -14.58
CA ALA A 8 -13.87 -8.73 -15.64
C ALA A 8 -13.28 -9.09 -17.01
N THR A 9 -14.14 -9.13 -18.02
CA THR A 9 -13.71 -9.25 -19.42
C THR A 9 -12.97 -8.00 -19.90
N HIS A 10 -13.18 -6.86 -19.22
CA HIS A 10 -12.53 -5.58 -19.49
C HIS A 10 -11.60 -5.20 -18.33
N SER A 11 -10.44 -4.62 -18.65
CA SER A 11 -9.49 -4.14 -17.65
C SER A 11 -9.79 -2.71 -17.21
N TYR A 12 -9.52 -2.38 -15.94
CA TYR A 12 -9.47 -0.98 -15.48
C TYR A 12 -8.06 -0.44 -15.72
N GLY A 13 -7.91 0.39 -16.75
CA GLY A 13 -6.61 0.57 -17.40
C GLY A 13 -6.13 -0.76 -17.97
N LYS A 14 -5.02 -1.32 -17.47
CA LYS A 14 -4.51 -2.68 -17.78
C LYS A 14 -4.61 -3.66 -16.60
N TRP A 15 -5.15 -3.24 -15.45
CA TRP A 15 -5.32 -4.15 -14.32
C TRP A 15 -6.55 -5.04 -14.53
N LYS A 16 -6.35 -6.35 -14.38
CA LYS A 16 -7.45 -7.31 -14.35
C LYS A 16 -8.18 -7.14 -13.03
N VAL A 17 -9.34 -6.51 -13.07
CA VAL A 17 -10.19 -6.28 -11.90
C VAL A 17 -11.34 -7.29 -11.86
N PRO A 18 -11.99 -7.50 -10.71
CA PRO A 18 -13.22 -8.28 -10.58
C PRO A 18 -14.34 -7.78 -11.51
N GLU A 19 -15.23 -8.66 -11.96
CA GLU A 19 -16.43 -8.29 -12.74
C GLU A 19 -17.33 -7.30 -11.99
N ASP A 20 -17.37 -7.40 -10.66
CA ASP A 20 -18.16 -6.53 -9.80
C ASP A 20 -17.40 -5.26 -9.37
N PHE A 21 -16.21 -4.99 -9.92
CA PHE A 21 -15.45 -3.77 -9.63
C PHE A 21 -16.18 -2.53 -10.17
N ARG A 22 -16.35 -1.54 -9.29
CA ARG A 22 -17.03 -0.28 -9.61
C ARG A 22 -16.01 0.85 -9.69
N ALA A 23 -15.59 1.15 -10.92
CA ALA A 23 -14.77 2.31 -11.19
C ALA A 23 -15.44 3.58 -10.66
N GLY A 24 -14.70 4.41 -9.94
CA GLY A 24 -15.26 5.62 -9.32
C GLY A 24 -15.81 5.41 -7.91
N GLU A 25 -16.01 4.17 -7.45
CA GLU A 25 -16.57 3.86 -6.13
C GLU A 25 -15.64 3.05 -5.22
N GLU A 26 -14.45 2.71 -5.72
CA GLU A 26 -13.56 1.73 -5.08
C GLU A 26 -12.09 2.04 -5.33
N VAL A 27 -11.24 1.59 -4.40
CA VAL A 27 -9.79 1.76 -4.46
C VAL A 27 -9.10 0.42 -4.22
N LEU A 28 -8.01 0.16 -4.94
CA LEU A 28 -7.26 -1.09 -4.84
C LEU A 28 -5.81 -0.83 -4.44
N ILE A 29 -5.28 -1.69 -3.56
CA ILE A 29 -3.84 -1.95 -3.48
C ILE A 29 -3.57 -3.25 -4.23
N ALA A 30 -2.84 -3.16 -5.34
CA ALA A 30 -2.51 -4.28 -6.19
C ALA A 30 -1.05 -4.70 -6.00
N PHE A 31 -0.81 -5.98 -5.82
CA PHE A 31 0.53 -6.55 -5.67
C PHE A 31 0.94 -7.30 -6.93
N SER A 32 2.01 -6.83 -7.56
CA SER A 32 2.55 -7.41 -8.79
C SER A 32 3.12 -8.81 -8.55
N ARG A 33 2.71 -9.75 -9.43
CA ARG A 33 3.20 -11.13 -9.41
C ARG A 33 4.71 -11.22 -9.64
N LYS A 34 5.26 -10.40 -10.53
CA LYS A 34 6.62 -10.56 -11.04
C LYS A 34 7.69 -10.05 -10.07
N ASN A 35 7.46 -8.89 -9.47
CA ASN A 35 8.46 -8.16 -8.70
C ASN A 35 8.04 -7.88 -7.25
N GLY A 36 6.80 -8.21 -6.90
CA GLY A 36 6.32 -8.09 -5.53
C GLY A 36 5.90 -6.67 -5.13
N HIS A 37 5.96 -5.71 -6.06
CA HIS A 37 5.67 -4.31 -5.78
C HIS A 37 4.17 -4.06 -5.59
N ALA A 38 3.86 -3.17 -4.64
CA ALA A 38 2.52 -2.63 -4.43
C ALA A 38 2.27 -1.40 -5.31
N TYR A 39 1.05 -1.31 -5.81
CA TYR A 39 0.51 -0.24 -6.62
C TYR A 39 -0.82 0.21 -6.02
N LEU A 40 -1.05 1.51 -5.91
CA LEU A 40 -2.34 2.08 -5.57
C LEU A 40 -3.11 2.39 -6.86
N ILE A 41 -4.31 1.84 -6.99
CA ILE A 41 -5.22 2.06 -8.11
C ILE A 41 -6.42 2.86 -7.57
N ALA A 42 -6.45 4.15 -7.86
CA ALA A 42 -7.46 5.07 -7.33
C ALA A 42 -7.82 6.12 -8.38
N GLY A 43 -9.10 6.23 -8.71
CA GLY A 43 -9.58 7.18 -9.72
C GLY A 43 -8.82 7.02 -11.03
N LYS A 44 -8.28 8.12 -11.58
CA LYS A 44 -7.51 8.12 -12.84
C LYS A 44 -6.05 7.62 -12.71
N TYR A 45 -5.58 7.32 -11.50
CA TYR A 45 -4.18 7.01 -11.23
C TYR A 45 -3.88 5.52 -10.98
N GLU A 46 -2.71 5.11 -11.47
CA GLU A 46 -1.96 3.93 -11.04
C GLU A 46 -0.62 4.41 -10.47
N VAL A 47 -0.44 4.33 -9.15
CA VAL A 47 0.75 4.87 -8.50
C VAL A 47 1.57 3.77 -7.85
N HIS A 48 2.87 3.78 -8.14
CA HIS A 48 3.85 2.95 -7.45
C HIS A 48 4.74 3.82 -6.58
N GLY A 49 4.60 3.67 -5.26
CA GLY A 49 5.54 4.27 -4.32
C GLY A 49 6.94 3.72 -4.53
N HIS A 50 7.91 4.60 -4.74
CA HIS A 50 9.30 4.17 -4.91
C HIS A 50 10.03 4.13 -3.56
N PHE A 51 11.05 3.28 -3.46
CA PHE A 51 12.01 3.35 -2.36
C PHE A 51 12.65 4.74 -2.29
N ILE A 52 13.19 5.09 -1.13
CA ILE A 52 13.70 6.43 -0.82
C ILE A 52 14.78 6.97 -1.78
N PHE A 53 15.36 6.08 -2.59
CA PHE A 53 16.34 6.39 -3.62
C PHE A 53 15.76 6.98 -4.89
N LYS A 54 14.47 6.77 -5.16
CA LYS A 54 13.81 7.19 -6.39
C LYS A 54 12.52 7.95 -6.07
N LYS A 55 12.29 9.03 -6.80
CA LYS A 55 11.06 9.83 -6.68
C LYS A 55 9.86 8.97 -7.09
N THR A 56 8.78 9.06 -6.32
CA THR A 56 7.48 8.54 -6.76
C THR A 56 6.95 9.43 -7.89
N PHE A 57 6.45 8.83 -8.97
CA PHE A 57 5.88 9.56 -10.09
C PHE A 57 4.40 9.22 -10.18
N SER A 58 3.58 10.25 -10.35
CA SER A 58 2.18 10.05 -10.68
C SER A 58 2.13 9.50 -12.10
N ARG A 59 1.34 8.45 -12.32
CA ARG A 59 1.18 7.88 -13.67
C ARG A 59 -0.29 7.61 -13.92
N GLY A 60 -0.78 8.08 -15.05
CA GLY A 60 -2.01 7.57 -15.62
C GLY A 60 -1.84 6.09 -16.01
N PHE A 61 -2.95 5.41 -16.24
CA PHE A 61 -2.92 4.03 -16.72
C PHE A 61 -2.15 3.90 -18.03
N CYS A 62 -1.35 2.84 -18.16
CA CYS A 62 -0.47 2.63 -19.31
C CYS A 62 -0.57 1.20 -19.84
N GLU A 63 -0.11 0.97 -21.07
CA GLU A 63 -0.20 -0.35 -21.69
C GLU A 63 0.73 -1.42 -21.09
N LEU A 64 1.75 -1.00 -20.35
CA LEU A 64 2.81 -1.86 -19.80
C LEU A 64 2.65 -2.13 -18.29
N SER A 65 1.46 -1.90 -17.71
CA SER A 65 1.22 -2.15 -16.28
C SER A 65 1.40 -3.63 -15.92
N CYS A 66 1.81 -3.90 -14.67
CA CYS A 66 2.20 -5.24 -14.23
C CYS A 66 1.00 -6.17 -14.03
N GLU A 67 1.23 -7.49 -14.16
CA GLU A 67 0.21 -8.47 -13.80
C GLU A 67 0.05 -8.59 -12.27
N PRO A 68 -1.16 -8.42 -11.74
CA PRO A 68 -1.46 -8.61 -10.32
C PRO A 68 -1.45 -10.09 -9.92
N LEU A 69 -0.99 -10.38 -8.70
CA LEU A 69 -1.23 -11.67 -8.03
C LEU A 69 -2.34 -11.57 -6.99
N LEU A 70 -2.43 -10.42 -6.34
CA LEU A 70 -3.24 -10.20 -5.15
C LEU A 70 -3.69 -8.74 -5.10
N TYR A 71 -4.91 -8.55 -4.61
CA TYR A 71 -5.49 -7.24 -4.37
C TYR A 71 -6.09 -7.13 -2.99
N ILE A 72 -6.01 -5.92 -2.43
CA ILE A 72 -6.79 -5.45 -1.29
C ILE A 72 -7.71 -4.36 -1.82
N ARG A 73 -9.03 -4.55 -1.73
CA ARG A 73 -10.07 -3.67 -2.28
C ARG A 73 -10.82 -2.98 -1.16
N PHE A 74 -10.83 -1.65 -1.19
CA PHE A 74 -11.59 -0.80 -0.30
C PHE A 74 -12.84 -0.34 -1.04
N LYS A 75 -14.01 -0.61 -0.46
CA LYS A 75 -15.34 -0.36 -1.08
C LYS A 75 -16.01 0.86 -0.47
N ASN A 76 -17.13 1.30 -1.05
CA ASN A 76 -17.91 2.46 -0.57
C ASN A 76 -17.07 3.75 -0.52
N ILE A 77 -16.22 3.96 -1.53
CA ILE A 77 -15.47 5.20 -1.76
C ILE A 77 -16.35 6.10 -2.61
N THR A 78 -16.56 7.35 -2.23
CA THR A 78 -17.36 8.29 -3.02
C THR A 78 -16.53 8.98 -4.11
N GLY A 79 -17.18 9.67 -5.05
CA GLY A 79 -16.47 10.51 -6.02
C GLY A 79 -15.65 11.63 -5.36
N GLU A 80 -16.17 12.24 -4.28
CA GLU A 80 -15.44 13.24 -3.50
C GLU A 80 -14.21 12.64 -2.82
N ASP A 81 -14.32 11.41 -2.31
CA ASP A 81 -13.19 10.69 -1.71
C ASP A 81 -12.07 10.43 -2.73
N LEU A 82 -12.44 10.07 -3.96
CA LEU A 82 -11.45 9.90 -5.02
C LEU A 82 -10.73 11.20 -5.33
N ILE A 83 -11.45 12.32 -5.41
CA ILE A 83 -10.84 13.64 -5.61
C ILE A 83 -9.82 13.95 -4.50
N LEU A 84 -10.13 13.63 -3.23
CA LEU A 84 -9.19 13.79 -2.13
C LEU A 84 -7.94 12.94 -2.29
N ILE A 85 -8.07 11.68 -2.73
CA ILE A 85 -6.93 10.81 -3.01
C ILE A 85 -6.10 11.36 -4.17
N GLU A 86 -6.74 11.74 -5.28
CA GLU A 86 -6.08 12.27 -6.47
C GLU A 86 -5.30 13.56 -6.14
N ASN A 87 -5.93 14.52 -5.46
CA ASN A 87 -5.29 15.75 -5.01
C ASN A 87 -4.09 15.46 -4.08
N TYR A 88 -4.22 14.45 -3.21
CA TYR A 88 -3.11 14.03 -2.36
C TYR A 88 -1.94 13.47 -3.17
N ILE A 89 -2.21 12.58 -4.14
CA ILE A 89 -1.20 12.01 -5.03
C ILE A 89 -0.48 13.10 -5.81
N GLU A 90 -1.23 14.04 -6.40
CA GLU A 90 -0.69 15.15 -7.20
C GLU A 90 0.18 16.09 -6.35
N SER A 91 -0.30 16.49 -5.17
CA SER A 91 0.44 17.38 -4.25
C SER A 91 1.67 16.74 -3.61
N HIS A 92 1.74 15.41 -3.58
CA HIS A 92 2.84 14.64 -3.00
C HIS A 92 3.65 13.88 -4.07
N GLU A 93 3.60 14.32 -5.32
CA GLU A 93 4.46 13.78 -6.36
C GLU A 93 5.94 14.01 -6.02
N GLY A 94 6.76 12.99 -6.26
CA GLY A 94 8.19 13.03 -5.95
C GLY A 94 8.55 12.71 -4.51
N VAL A 95 7.56 12.50 -3.62
CA VAL A 95 7.80 12.02 -2.25
C VAL A 95 8.44 10.64 -2.28
N ARG A 96 9.33 10.42 -1.32
CA ARG A 96 10.21 9.28 -1.21
C ARG A 96 9.86 8.49 0.04
N GLU A 97 9.39 7.26 -0.13
CA GLU A 97 8.93 6.44 0.97
C GLU A 97 9.85 5.26 1.26
N SER A 98 9.72 4.72 2.47
CA SER A 98 10.54 3.59 2.91
C SER A 98 10.21 2.28 2.17
N SER A 99 8.98 2.13 1.67
CA SER A 99 8.53 1.02 0.81
C SER A 99 7.32 1.42 -0.04
N CYS A 100 7.09 0.68 -1.15
CA CYS A 100 5.90 0.85 -2.00
C CYS A 100 4.57 0.58 -1.27
N ILE A 101 4.59 -0.31 -0.27
CA ILE A 101 3.42 -0.63 0.57
C ILE A 101 3.08 0.56 1.47
N ASN A 102 4.09 1.12 2.14
CA ASN A 102 3.91 2.26 3.02
C ASN A 102 3.33 3.46 2.27
N TYR A 103 3.83 3.74 1.07
CA TYR A 103 3.26 4.80 0.23
C TYR A 103 1.76 4.60 0.03
N CYS A 104 1.32 3.41 -0.40
CA CYS A 104 -0.09 3.14 -0.62
C CYS A 104 -0.93 3.33 0.65
N LEU A 105 -0.47 2.78 1.78
CA LEU A 105 -1.19 2.86 3.06
C LEU A 105 -1.25 4.28 3.60
N ILE A 106 -0.16 5.04 3.49
CA ILE A 106 -0.09 6.42 3.97
C ILE A 106 -0.96 7.34 3.10
N THR A 107 -0.96 7.15 1.77
CA THR A 107 -1.86 7.89 0.88
C THR A 107 -3.32 7.69 1.28
N LEU A 108 -3.77 6.44 1.47
CA LEU A 108 -5.14 6.13 1.89
C LEU A 108 -5.49 6.72 3.26
N PHE A 109 -4.53 6.68 4.19
CA PHE A 109 -4.72 7.23 5.51
C PHE A 109 -4.83 8.76 5.49
N ASN A 110 -3.92 9.46 4.83
CA ASN A 110 -3.91 10.93 4.83
C ASN A 110 -5.05 11.53 4.02
N SER A 111 -5.44 10.88 2.93
CA SER A 111 -6.55 11.36 2.11
C SER A 111 -7.91 11.08 2.74
N LEU A 112 -8.14 9.87 3.25
CA LEU A 112 -9.47 9.40 3.65
C LEU A 112 -9.62 8.96 5.11
N GLY A 113 -8.52 8.89 5.87
CA GLY A 113 -8.50 8.35 7.22
C GLY A 113 -8.57 6.82 7.28
N ILE A 114 -8.30 6.13 6.16
CA ILE A 114 -8.36 4.67 6.09
C ILE A 114 -7.11 4.04 6.71
N ARG A 115 -7.29 3.09 7.63
CA ARG A 115 -6.22 2.37 8.32
C ARG A 115 -6.51 0.87 8.31
N ILE A 116 -5.48 0.05 8.10
CA ILE A 116 -5.57 -1.38 8.45
C ILE A 116 -5.51 -1.48 9.97
N ASN A 117 -6.49 -2.16 10.56
CA ASN A 117 -6.51 -2.38 12.00
C ASN A 117 -5.40 -3.37 12.34
N SER A 118 -4.44 -2.98 13.18
CA SER A 118 -3.27 -3.80 13.48
C SER A 118 -2.82 -3.58 14.91
N GLN A 119 -2.45 -4.66 15.60
CA GLN A 119 -1.78 -4.57 16.90
C GLN A 119 -0.33 -4.08 16.74
N LYS A 120 0.28 -4.28 15.56
CA LYS A 120 1.60 -3.76 15.21
C LYS A 120 1.47 -2.36 14.63
N LYS A 121 2.20 -1.39 15.18
CA LYS A 121 2.16 0.02 14.73
C LYS A 121 2.72 0.28 13.33
N ASN A 122 3.45 -0.67 12.72
CA ASN A 122 4.09 -0.49 11.40
C ASN A 122 3.88 -1.72 10.50
N ILE A 123 3.20 -1.53 9.36
CA ILE A 123 3.01 -2.57 8.32
C ILE A 123 4.00 -2.32 7.18
N VAL A 124 5.09 -3.07 7.14
CA VAL A 124 6.24 -2.77 6.25
C VAL A 124 6.49 -3.80 5.15
N ASN A 125 5.82 -4.95 5.23
CA ASN A 125 5.91 -6.06 4.28
C ASN A 125 4.50 -6.53 3.93
N LEU A 126 4.40 -7.36 2.88
CA LEU A 126 3.10 -7.87 2.43
C LEU A 126 2.44 -8.77 3.48
N GLU A 127 3.21 -9.63 4.13
CA GLU A 127 2.68 -10.62 5.09
C GLU A 127 1.93 -9.94 6.24
N ASP A 128 2.55 -8.95 6.88
CA ASP A 128 1.91 -8.15 7.92
C ASP A 128 0.68 -7.42 7.35
N CYS A 129 0.74 -6.89 6.13
CA CYS A 129 -0.39 -6.20 5.52
C CYS A 129 -1.59 -7.13 5.33
N LEU A 130 -1.35 -8.30 4.74
CA LEU A 130 -2.33 -9.34 4.48
C LEU A 130 -2.92 -9.94 5.75
N LEU A 131 -2.08 -10.31 6.71
CA LEU A 131 -2.55 -10.93 7.93
C LEU A 131 -3.40 -9.95 8.74
N ASN A 132 -2.97 -8.69 8.86
CA ASN A 132 -3.76 -7.70 9.60
C ASN A 132 -5.09 -7.40 8.89
N ILE A 133 -5.12 -7.23 7.56
CA ILE A 133 -6.39 -7.00 6.87
C ILE A 133 -7.34 -8.20 6.98
N LEU A 134 -6.81 -9.44 6.93
CA LEU A 134 -7.63 -10.65 7.03
C LEU A 134 -8.14 -10.93 8.45
N HIS A 135 -7.35 -10.59 9.47
CA HIS A 135 -7.70 -10.86 10.88
C HIS A 135 -8.49 -9.73 11.54
N SER A 136 -8.18 -8.47 11.20
CA SER A 136 -8.65 -7.29 11.94
C SER A 136 -9.39 -6.29 11.05
N GLY A 137 -9.38 -6.48 9.73
CA GLY A 137 -10.01 -5.57 8.78
C GLY A 137 -9.34 -4.20 8.69
N ALA A 138 -10.13 -3.22 8.25
CA ALA A 138 -9.72 -1.82 8.18
C ALA A 138 -10.78 -0.92 8.83
N SER A 139 -10.36 0.28 9.19
CA SER A 139 -11.24 1.35 9.67
C SER A 139 -11.05 2.61 8.84
N ARG A 140 -12.09 3.44 8.78
CA ARG A 140 -12.08 4.79 8.21
C ARG A 140 -12.69 5.73 9.23
N ASN A 141 -11.90 6.68 9.75
CA ASN A 141 -12.36 7.59 10.81
C ASN A 141 -13.07 6.85 11.95
N GLU A 142 -12.42 5.78 12.45
CA GLU A 142 -12.90 4.92 13.55
C GLU A 142 -14.14 4.06 13.25
N ARG A 143 -14.69 4.13 12.04
CA ARG A 143 -15.78 3.26 11.58
C ARG A 143 -15.22 2.10 10.77
N GLU A 144 -15.93 0.98 10.75
CA GLU A 144 -15.55 -0.18 9.94
C GLU A 144 -15.51 0.20 8.45
N GLN A 145 -14.39 -0.11 7.79
CA GLN A 145 -14.23 0.08 6.36
C GLN A 145 -14.39 -1.27 5.68
N GLU A 146 -15.32 -1.35 4.73
CA GLU A 146 -15.52 -2.58 3.96
C GLU A 146 -14.30 -2.85 3.08
N VAL A 147 -13.65 -4.00 3.33
CA VAL A 147 -12.46 -4.44 2.60
C VAL A 147 -12.60 -5.89 2.16
N GLU A 148 -12.19 -6.15 0.91
CA GLU A 148 -12.09 -7.49 0.35
C GLU A 148 -10.66 -7.79 -0.09
N VAL A 149 -10.22 -9.03 0.11
CA VAL A 149 -8.95 -9.54 -0.42
C VAL A 149 -9.24 -10.59 -1.48
N TYR A 150 -8.68 -10.43 -2.67
CA TYR A 150 -8.82 -11.41 -3.75
C TYR A 150 -7.51 -11.65 -4.48
N LYS A 151 -7.42 -12.84 -5.08
CA LYS A 151 -6.24 -13.39 -5.75
C LYS A 151 -6.60 -13.75 -7.19
N THR A 152 -5.64 -13.58 -8.10
CA THR A 152 -5.84 -13.84 -9.53
C THR A 152 -5.44 -15.25 -9.95
N LEU A 153 -4.73 -15.98 -9.07
CA LEU A 153 -4.32 -17.37 -9.27
C LEU A 153 -4.91 -18.27 -8.17
N PRO A 154 -5.06 -19.58 -8.42
CA PRO A 154 -5.54 -20.54 -7.44
C PRO A 154 -4.49 -20.89 -6.36
N TRP A 155 -3.69 -19.92 -5.91
CA TRP A 155 -2.68 -20.10 -4.87
C TRP A 155 -3.29 -19.94 -3.47
N SER A 156 -2.81 -20.71 -2.49
CA SER A 156 -3.14 -20.46 -1.09
C SER A 156 -2.48 -19.17 -0.60
N ILE A 157 -2.98 -18.59 0.49
CA ILE A 157 -2.35 -17.40 1.10
C ILE A 157 -0.91 -17.69 1.49
N LEU A 158 -0.61 -18.88 2.01
CA LEU A 158 0.74 -19.31 2.33
C LEU A 158 1.65 -19.33 1.10
N GLN A 159 1.17 -19.84 -0.05
CA GLN A 159 1.93 -19.81 -1.31
C GLN A 159 2.20 -18.39 -1.78
N ILE A 160 1.21 -17.50 -1.65
CA ILE A 160 1.36 -16.07 -1.97
C ILE A 160 2.43 -15.45 -1.06
N VAL A 161 2.29 -15.55 0.26
CA VAL A 161 3.24 -15.01 1.23
C VAL A 161 4.66 -15.53 0.98
N ASN A 162 4.83 -16.84 0.77
CA ASN A 162 6.14 -17.42 0.46
C ASN A 162 6.75 -16.87 -0.84
N HIS A 163 5.95 -16.70 -1.89
CA HIS A 163 6.39 -16.12 -3.14
C HIS A 163 6.91 -14.68 -2.94
N PHE A 164 6.16 -13.85 -2.22
CA PHE A 164 6.60 -12.49 -1.92
C PHE A 164 7.80 -12.45 -0.98
N ASN A 165 7.89 -13.32 0.02
CA ASN A 165 9.05 -13.44 0.89
C ASN A 165 10.33 -13.82 0.10
N LEU A 166 10.21 -14.68 -0.92
CA LEU A 166 11.33 -14.98 -1.82
C LEU A 166 11.74 -13.78 -2.67
N LEU A 167 10.78 -12.99 -3.15
CA LEU A 167 11.05 -11.75 -3.89
C LEU A 167 11.71 -10.70 -2.99
N GLU A 168 11.17 -10.46 -1.79
CA GLU A 168 11.74 -9.53 -0.81
C GLU A 168 13.17 -9.91 -0.42
N LYS A 169 13.47 -11.20 -0.25
CA LYS A 169 14.84 -11.68 0.03
C LYS A 169 15.84 -11.24 -1.04
N ARG A 170 15.45 -11.23 -2.33
CA ARG A 170 16.31 -10.78 -3.43
C ARG A 170 16.68 -9.30 -3.33
N PHE A 171 15.81 -8.50 -2.72
CA PHE A 171 16.00 -7.06 -2.53
C PHE A 171 16.35 -6.69 -1.09
N SER A 172 16.62 -7.67 -0.22
CA SER A 172 16.80 -7.48 1.23
C SER A 172 17.83 -6.40 1.58
N LEU A 173 18.97 -6.38 0.88
CA LEU A 173 20.00 -5.35 1.07
C LEU A 173 19.48 -3.95 0.70
N THR A 174 18.81 -3.83 -0.45
CA THR A 174 18.20 -2.56 -0.90
C THR A 174 17.12 -2.09 0.07
N HIS A 175 16.29 -2.99 0.61
CA HIS A 175 15.31 -2.68 1.64
C HIS A 175 15.96 -2.20 2.94
N ILE A 176 17.03 -2.86 3.40
CA ILE A 176 17.77 -2.46 4.60
C ILE A 176 18.34 -1.05 4.41
N CYS A 177 19.00 -0.79 3.28
CA CYS A 177 19.54 0.54 2.97
C CYS A 177 18.43 1.59 2.86
N SER A 178 17.30 1.28 2.23
CA SER A 178 16.15 2.18 2.14
C SER A 178 15.60 2.54 3.51
N ARG A 179 15.45 1.56 4.41
CA ARG A 179 14.95 1.78 5.78
C ARG A 179 15.94 2.57 6.62
N PHE A 180 17.23 2.29 6.48
CA PHE A 180 18.28 3.04 7.17
C PHE A 180 18.30 4.52 6.73
N LEU A 181 18.27 4.77 5.42
CA LEU A 181 18.18 6.12 4.90
C LEU A 181 16.85 6.80 5.21
N GLY A 182 15.77 6.03 5.29
CA GLY A 182 14.47 6.52 5.79
C GLY A 182 14.58 7.07 7.21
N LYS A 183 15.28 6.36 8.10
CA LYS A 183 15.57 6.86 9.45
C LYS A 183 16.42 8.13 9.41
N ILE A 184 17.50 8.14 8.64
CA ILE A 184 18.38 9.32 8.52
C ILE A 184 17.60 10.53 7.99
N LEU A 185 16.86 10.37 6.89
CA LEU A 185 16.07 11.44 6.29
C LEU A 185 14.95 11.91 7.20
N PHE A 186 14.34 11.01 7.99
CA PHE A 186 13.44 11.38 9.07
C PHE A 186 14.12 12.29 10.09
N TYR A 187 15.33 11.97 10.57
CA TYR A 187 16.03 12.86 11.51
C TYR A 187 16.45 14.19 10.90
N LEU A 188 16.83 14.21 9.63
CA LEU A 188 17.39 15.39 8.95
C LEU A 188 16.34 16.31 8.32
N ARG A 189 15.10 15.85 8.10
CA ARG A 189 14.04 16.65 7.45
C ARG A 189 12.88 16.92 8.42
N PRO A 190 12.76 18.13 9.00
CA PRO A 190 11.66 18.51 9.89
C PRO A 190 10.28 18.28 9.28
N GLU A 191 10.14 18.48 7.97
CA GLU A 191 8.92 18.34 7.17
C GLU A 191 8.43 16.89 7.15
N HIS A 192 9.36 15.93 6.98
CA HIS A 192 9.10 14.50 7.08
C HIS A 192 8.69 14.11 8.50
N ARG A 193 9.26 14.73 9.54
CA ARG A 193 8.86 14.46 10.93
C ARG A 193 7.48 15.00 11.26
N ALA A 194 7.16 16.21 10.81
CA ALA A 194 5.84 16.80 10.99
C ALA A 194 4.78 15.89 10.38
N TYR A 195 5.02 15.45 9.13
CA TYR A 195 4.21 14.46 8.43
C TYR A 195 3.99 13.18 9.25
N TYR A 196 5.04 12.45 9.66
CA TYR A 196 4.84 11.20 10.41
C TYR A 196 4.30 11.38 11.85
N ARG A 197 4.45 12.56 12.45
CA ARG A 197 3.84 12.90 13.75
C ARG A 197 2.32 13.08 13.61
N GLU A 198 1.88 13.81 12.59
CA GLU A 198 0.45 14.00 12.30
C GLU A 198 -0.22 12.67 11.91
N VAL A 199 0.52 11.78 11.25
CA VAL A 199 0.03 10.47 10.80
C VAL A 199 -0.16 9.44 11.94
N ASN A 200 0.33 9.71 13.17
CA ASN A 200 0.32 8.75 14.30
C ASN A 200 0.98 7.38 13.99
N TYR A 201 1.82 7.30 12.95
CA TYR A 201 2.29 5.99 12.44
C TYR A 201 3.55 5.47 13.13
N ILE A 202 4.29 6.29 13.88
CA ILE A 202 5.50 5.82 14.57
C ILE A 202 5.63 6.53 15.92
N ASP A 203 5.32 5.80 16.98
CA ASP A 203 5.86 6.12 18.30
C ASP A 203 7.36 5.82 18.30
N THR A 204 8.17 6.86 18.08
CA THR A 204 9.63 6.78 18.04
C THR A 204 10.25 6.38 19.37
N SER A 205 9.51 6.39 20.49
CA SER A 205 10.04 5.98 21.79
C SER A 205 10.45 4.50 21.83
N TYR A 206 9.81 3.64 21.02
CA TYR A 206 10.16 2.22 20.92
C TYR A 206 11.45 1.96 20.12
N LEU A 207 11.75 2.79 19.11
CA LEU A 207 12.96 2.67 18.29
C LEU A 207 14.21 3.21 19.00
N VAL A 208 14.03 4.19 19.91
CA VAL A 208 15.12 4.77 20.71
C VAL A 208 15.48 3.86 21.89
N ARG A 209 14.50 3.22 22.56
CA ARG A 209 14.77 2.31 23.69
C ARG A 209 15.63 1.10 23.32
N ARG A 210 15.48 0.53 22.13
CA ARG A 210 16.27 -0.64 21.69
C ARG A 210 17.70 -0.35 21.21
N LEU A 211 18.05 0.92 20.99
CA LEU A 211 19.40 1.33 20.59
C LEU A 211 20.24 1.82 21.78
N GLY A 212 19.61 2.04 22.95
CA GLY A 212 20.28 2.33 24.21
C GLY A 212 20.45 1.13 25.16
N GLU A 213 19.91 -0.04 24.80
CA GLU A 213 19.97 -1.28 25.59
C GLU A 213 20.83 -2.37 24.91
N ARG A 214 21.92 -1.97 24.23
CA ARG A 214 22.97 -2.89 23.78
C ARG A 214 24.34 -2.42 24.25
#